data_AF-A0A7C1UHS8-F1
#
_entry.id   AF-A0A7C1UHS8-F1
#
_cell.length_a   1.000
_cell.length_b   1.000
_cell.length_c   1.000
_cell.angle_alpha   90.00
_cell.angle_beta   90.00
_cell.angle_gamma   90.00
#
_symmetry.space_group_name_H-M   'P 1'
#
loop_
_entity.id
_entity.type
_entity.pdbx_description
1 polymer ?
#
loop_
_entity_poly.entity_id
_entity_poly.type
_entity_poly.pdbx_seq_one_letter_code
_entity_poly.pdbx_strand_id
1 'polypeptide(L)'
;MSGNLTGFAYLIASVCFIMALRGLSSPELARKGNLFGVIGMVIAIATTLASPGVVGFGTIILGILIGGTIGTVVALKIEMTALPQLVAAFHSLV
;
A
#
# COMPACT_ATOMS: atom_id res chain seq x y z
N MET A 1 -4.06 9.88 -18.15
CA MET A 1 -2.59 10.03 -18.04
C MET A 1 -1.92 9.62 -19.35
N SER A 2 -0.85 10.29 -19.80
CA SER A 2 -0.04 9.79 -20.94
C SER A 2 0.78 8.56 -20.52
N GLY A 3 1.01 7.60 -21.41
CA GLY A 3 1.70 6.34 -21.08
C GLY A 3 3.08 6.53 -20.47
N ASN A 4 3.84 7.50 -20.96
CA ASN A 4 5.16 7.85 -20.41
C ASN A 4 5.09 8.34 -18.96
N LEU A 5 4.10 9.19 -18.65
CA LEU A 5 3.94 9.73 -17.30
C LEU A 5 3.49 8.64 -16.30
N THR A 6 2.62 7.74 -16.72
CA THR A 6 2.28 6.53 -15.95
C THR A 6 3.51 5.68 -15.65
N GLY A 7 4.36 5.45 -16.66
CA GLY A 7 5.60 4.70 -16.49
C GLY A 7 6.56 5.34 -15.48
N PHE A 8 6.78 6.66 -15.57
CA PHE A 8 7.61 7.38 -14.61
C PHE A 8 7.03 7.33 -13.19
N ALA A 9 5.71 7.47 -13.03
CA ALA A 9 5.08 7.40 -11.71
C ALA A 9 5.23 6.01 -11.07
N TYR A 10 5.10 4.92 -11.84
CA TYR A 10 5.36 3.57 -11.35
C TYR A 10 6.84 3.31 -11.07
N LEU A 11 7.76 3.91 -11.83
CA LEU A 11 9.19 3.84 -11.53
C LEU A 11 9.50 4.50 -10.18
N ILE A 12 8.93 5.69 -9.93
CA ILE A 12 9.06 6.39 -8.64
C ILE A 12 8.48 5.54 -7.50
N ALA A 13 7.27 4.98 -7.68
CA ALA A 13 6.67 4.09 -6.68
C ALA A 13 7.54 2.86 -6.38
N SER A 14 8.15 2.25 -7.41
CA SER A 14 9.06 1.12 -7.26
C SER A 14 10.31 1.48 -6.46
N VAL A 15 10.91 2.64 -6.73
CA VAL A 15 12.05 3.15 -5.94
C VAL A 15 11.64 3.36 -4.48
N CYS A 16 10.47 3.92 -4.21
CA CYS A 16 9.94 4.07 -2.85
C CYS A 16 9.79 2.71 -2.14
N PHE A 17 9.29 1.68 -2.81
CA PHE A 17 9.19 0.33 -2.22
C PHE A 17 10.55 -0.30 -1.91
N ILE A 18 11.55 -0.13 -2.80
CA ILE A 18 12.93 -0.58 -2.55
C ILE A 18 13.50 0.13 -1.31
N MET A 19 13.29 1.45 -1.20
CA MET A 19 13.71 2.22 -0.03
C MET A 19 12.99 1.80 1.25
N ALA A 20 11.72 1.43 1.16
CA ALA A 20 10.93 0.94 2.28
C ALA A 20 11.53 -0.35 2.86
N LEU A 21 11.78 -1.35 2.00
CA LEU A 21 12.41 -2.62 2.38
C LEU A 21 13.79 -2.40 2.99
N ARG A 22 14.62 -1.54 2.39
CA ARG A 22 15.94 -1.20 2.94
C ARG A 22 15.84 -0.53 4.31
N GLY A 23 14.88 0.37 4.51
CA GLY A 23 14.68 1.05 5.78
C GLY A 23 14.18 0.14 6.90
N LEU A 24 13.33 -0.85 6.57
CA LEU A 24 12.81 -1.83 7.53
C LEU A 24 13.88 -2.80 8.05
N SER A 25 14.99 -2.97 7.33
CA SER A 25 16.11 -3.83 7.76
C SER A 25 16.99 -3.23 8.86
N SER A 26 16.76 -1.97 9.29
CA SER A 26 17.47 -1.34 10.40
C SER A 26 16.49 -0.69 11.38
N PRO A 27 16.59 -0.95 12.71
CA PRO A 27 15.71 -0.34 13.71
C PRO A 27 15.72 1.19 13.69
N GLU A 28 16.88 1.81 13.42
CA GLU A 28 17.02 3.27 13.37
C GLU A 28 16.25 3.90 12.21
N LEU A 29 16.13 3.19 11.09
CA LEU A 29 15.48 3.66 9.87
C LEU A 29 14.07 3.10 9.68
N ALA A 30 13.62 2.14 10.51
CA ALA A 30 12.37 1.41 10.32
C ALA A 30 11.14 2.33 10.15
N ARG A 31 11.03 3.39 10.96
CA ARG A 31 9.94 4.37 10.83
C ARG A 31 9.96 5.13 9.50
N LYS A 32 11.14 5.52 9.03
CA LYS A 32 11.31 6.19 7.73
C LYS A 32 11.04 5.21 6.58
N GLY A 33 11.50 3.97 6.70
CA GLY A 33 11.23 2.89 5.75
C GLY A 33 9.72 2.67 5.56
N ASN A 34 8.98 2.57 6.65
CA ASN A 34 7.51 2.44 6.58
C ASN A 34 6.85 3.62 5.85
N LEU A 35 7.31 4.85 6.10
CA LEU A 35 6.78 6.04 5.41
C LEU A 35 7.03 5.99 3.89
N PHE A 36 8.21 5.55 3.44
CA PHE A 36 8.47 5.35 2.02
C PHE A 36 7.52 4.32 1.39
N GLY A 37 7.19 3.25 2.13
CA GLY A 37 6.23 2.24 1.69
C GLY A 37 4.83 2.82 1.50
N VAL A 38 4.36 3.63 2.46
CA VAL A 38 3.06 4.32 2.37
C VAL A 38 3.03 5.29 1.18
N ILE A 39 4.08 6.10 1.00
CA ILE A 39 4.18 7.02 -0.14
C ILE A 39 4.15 6.27 -1.47
N GLY A 40 4.92 5.18 -1.60
CA GLY A 40 4.94 4.33 -2.80
C GLY A 40 3.56 3.78 -3.13
N MET A 41 2.83 3.28 -2.12
CA MET A 41 1.47 2.75 -2.29
C MET A 41 0.48 3.83 -2.73
N VAL A 42 0.54 5.04 -2.13
CA VAL A 42 -0.31 6.17 -2.52
C VAL A 42 -0.07 6.58 -3.97
N ILE A 43 1.20 6.69 -4.39
CA ILE A 43 1.55 7.00 -5.79
C ILE A 43 1.00 5.94 -6.74
N ALA A 44 1.15 4.66 -6.42
CA ALA A 44 0.67 3.57 -7.26
C ALA A 44 -0.86 3.58 -7.42
N ILE A 45 -1.61 3.75 -6.32
CA ILE A 45 -3.08 3.85 -6.36
C ILE A 45 -3.51 5.08 -7.17
N ALA A 46 -2.94 6.26 -6.88
CA ALA A 46 -3.31 7.50 -7.57
C ALA A 46 -3.03 7.42 -9.08
N THR A 47 -1.89 6.84 -9.45
CA THR A 47 -1.52 6.62 -10.86
C THR A 47 -2.50 5.68 -11.56
N THR A 48 -2.89 4.60 -10.88
CA THR A 48 -3.88 3.65 -11.40
C THR A 48 -5.23 4.34 -11.60
N LEU A 49 -5.72 5.08 -10.61
CA LEU A 49 -6.99 5.82 -10.69
C LEU A 49 -6.99 6.91 -11.76
N ALA A 50 -5.83 7.51 -12.08
CA ALA A 50 -5.70 8.50 -13.14
C ALA A 50 -5.55 7.89 -14.56
N SER A 51 -5.59 6.56 -14.66
CA SER A 51 -5.55 5.85 -15.94
C SER A 51 -6.86 6.01 -16.72
N PRO A 52 -6.84 6.29 -18.04
CA PRO A 52 -8.04 6.55 -18.83
C PRO A 52 -9.05 5.39 -18.87
N GLY A 53 -8.62 4.17 -18.57
CA GLY A 53 -9.47 2.98 -18.57
C GLY A 53 -10.24 2.74 -17.26
N VAL A 54 -10.01 3.54 -16.22
CA VAL A 54 -10.70 3.38 -14.93
C VAL A 54 -12.07 4.04 -14.98
N VAL A 55 -13.09 3.20 -14.83
CA VAL A 55 -14.50 3.60 -14.69
C VAL A 55 -15.02 3.18 -13.33
N GLY A 56 -16.10 3.80 -12.85
CA GLY A 56 -16.74 3.40 -11.59
C GLY A 56 -15.99 3.83 -10.33
N PHE A 57 -15.51 5.08 -10.27
CA PHE A 57 -14.84 5.62 -9.08
C PHE A 57 -15.60 5.41 -7.78
N GLY A 58 -16.95 5.50 -7.81
CA GLY A 58 -17.79 5.27 -6.63
C GLY A 58 -17.63 3.86 -6.04
N THR A 59 -17.66 2.81 -6.88
CA THR A 59 -17.50 1.43 -6.42
C THR A 59 -16.07 1.15 -5.97
N ILE A 60 -15.07 1.73 -6.63
CA ILE A 60 -13.67 1.58 -6.24
C ILE A 60 -13.41 2.22 -4.88
N ILE A 61 -13.84 3.46 -4.68
CA ILE A 61 -13.69 4.17 -3.40
C ILE A 61 -14.43 3.42 -2.30
N LEU A 62 -15.64 2.91 -2.57
CA LEU A 62 -16.40 2.10 -1.62
C LEU A 62 -15.64 0.83 -1.23
N GLY A 63 -15.05 0.11 -2.20
CA GLY A 63 -14.23 -1.07 -1.95
C GLY A 63 -13.00 -0.77 -1.10
N ILE A 64 -12.27 0.32 -1.42
CA ILE A 64 -11.11 0.79 -0.64
C ILE A 64 -11.52 1.13 0.79
N LEU A 65 -12.64 1.83 0.98
CA LEU A 65 -13.13 2.21 2.30
C LEU A 65 -13.53 0.98 3.12
N ILE A 66 -14.28 0.04 2.55
CA ILE A 66 -14.71 -1.18 3.25
C ILE A 66 -13.48 -2.01 3.64
N GLY A 67 -12.63 -2.38 2.67
CA GLY A 67 -11.45 -3.20 2.92
C GLY A 67 -10.44 -2.51 3.85
N GLY A 68 -10.18 -1.23 3.62
CA GLY A 68 -9.25 -0.43 4.44
C GLY A 68 -9.75 -0.26 5.87
N THR A 69 -11.05 -0.05 6.08
CA THR A 69 -11.63 0.05 7.43
C THR A 69 -11.55 -1.28 8.16
N ILE A 70 -11.96 -2.38 7.53
CA ILE A 70 -11.89 -3.72 8.13
C ILE A 70 -10.44 -4.06 8.49
N GLY A 71 -9.51 -3.89 7.56
CA GLY A 71 -8.09 -4.16 7.78
C GLY A 71 -7.51 -3.31 8.92
N THR A 72 -7.85 -2.02 8.99
CA THR A 72 -7.40 -1.13 10.06
C THR A 72 -7.94 -1.54 11.42
N VAL A 73 -9.25 -1.83 11.52
CA VAL A 73 -9.87 -2.24 12.79
C VAL A 73 -9.27 -3.56 13.29
N VAL A 74 -9.06 -4.53 12.41
CA VAL A 74 -8.45 -5.82 12.78
C VAL A 74 -7.00 -5.61 13.23
N ALA A 75 -6.20 -4.85 12.49
CA ALA A 75 -4.79 -4.59 12.81
C ALA A 75 -4.60 -3.83 14.13
N LEU A 76 -5.54 -2.94 14.50
CA LEU A 76 -5.48 -2.18 15.76
C LEU A 76 -5.96 -2.99 16.98
N LYS A 77 -6.76 -4.04 16.77
CA LYS A 77 -7.35 -4.85 17.85
C LYS A 77 -6.64 -6.18 18.11
N ILE A 78 -5.77 -6.62 17.22
CA ILE A 78 -5.02 -7.87 17.36
C ILE A 78 -4.08 -7.81 18.57
N GLU A 79 -3.90 -8.93 19.27
CA GLU A 79 -2.84 -9.06 20.26
C GLU A 79 -1.48 -9.26 19.59
N MET A 80 -0.41 -8.69 20.17
CA MET A 80 0.96 -8.83 19.63
C MET A 80 1.47 -10.28 19.63
N THR A 81 0.90 -11.14 20.48
CA THR A 81 1.13 -12.59 20.54
C THR A 81 0.57 -13.32 19.33
N ALA A 82 -0.48 -12.78 18.71
CA ALA A 82 -1.19 -13.34 17.56
C ALA A 82 -0.75 -12.73 16.21
N LEU A 83 0.35 -11.96 16.21
CA LEU A 83 0.87 -11.31 15.01
C LEU A 83 1.21 -12.32 13.89
N PRO A 84 1.83 -13.49 14.13
CA PRO A 84 2.07 -14.47 13.07
C PRO A 84 0.81 -14.94 12.33
N GLN A 85 -0.30 -15.13 13.05
CA GLN A 85 -1.58 -15.58 12.50
C GLN A 85 -2.23 -14.47 11.66
N LEU A 86 -2.16 -13.22 12.12
CA LEU A 86 -2.64 -12.09 11.34
C LEU A 86 -1.88 -11.95 10.01
N VAL A 87 -0.56 -12.13 10.03
CA VAL A 87 0.27 -12.10 8.81
C VAL A 87 -0.12 -13.21 7.84
N ALA A 88 -0.36 -14.44 8.34
CA ALA A 88 -0.83 -15.55 7.52
C ALA A 88 -2.20 -15.29 6.89
N ALA A 89 -3.14 -14.72 7.65
CA ALA A 89 -4.46 -14.34 7.15
C ALA A 89 -4.36 -13.31 6.01
N PHE A 90 -3.52 -12.27 6.13
CA PHE A 90 -3.32 -11.30 5.06
C PHE A 90 -2.68 -11.91 3.80
N HIS A 91 -1.77 -12.88 3.93
CA HIS A 91 -1.20 -13.58 2.78
C HIS A 91 -2.23 -14.48 2.07
N SER A 92 -3.25 -14.97 2.76
CA SER A 92 -4.33 -15.75 2.13
C SER A 92 -5.33 -14.89 1.34
N LEU A 93 -5.34 -13.58 1.58
CA LEU A 93 -6.19 -12.60 0.88
C LEU A 93 -5.54 -12.04 -0.40
N VAL A 94 -4.21 -12.20 -0.53
CA VAL A 94 -3.39 -11.81 -1.69
C VAL A 94 -3.28 -12.97 -2.66
#